data_AF-A0A173VFB1-F1
#
_entry.id   AF-A0A173VFB1-F1
#
_cell.length_a   1.000
_cell.length_b   1.000
_cell.length_c   1.000
_cell.angle_alpha   90.00
_cell.angle_beta   90.00
_cell.angle_gamma   90.00
#
_symmetry.space_group_name_H-M   'P 1'
#
loop_
_entity.id
_entity.type
_entity.pdbx_description
1 polymer ?
#
loop_
_entity_poly.entity_id
_entity_poly.type
_entity_poly.pdbx_seq_one_letter_code
_entity_poly.pdbx_strand_id
1 'polypeptide(L)'
;MERIINYRDIPTDKKTDILNALEKIGFFPAYGGVKIMQRVMEKSVPGSGPQFYFVFREDKLLGYNFLIGDTKRYKTVVSSVS
;
A
#
# COMPACT_ATOMS: atom_id res chain seq x y z
N MET A 1 6.30 -13.39 13.64
CA MET A 1 6.84 -13.35 12.26
C MET A 1 6.48 -12.01 11.63
N GLU A 2 7.37 -11.43 10.83
CA GLU A 2 7.08 -10.21 10.08
C GLU A 2 6.42 -10.55 8.75
N ARG A 3 5.41 -9.77 8.36
CA ARG A 3 4.65 -9.94 7.13
C ARG A 3 4.50 -8.60 6.44
N ILE A 4 4.91 -8.56 5.17
CA ILE A 4 4.72 -7.41 4.29
C ILE A 4 3.60 -7.77 3.32
N ILE A 5 2.56 -6.95 3.27
CA ILE A 5 1.40 -7.18 2.40
C ILE A 5 1.09 -5.91 1.60
N ASN A 6 0.81 -6.07 0.31
CA ASN A 6 0.32 -4.97 -0.50
C ASN A 6 -1.14 -4.67 -0.13
N TYR A 7 -1.53 -3.40 -0.18
CA TYR A 7 -2.91 -2.96 0.07
C TYR A 7 -3.95 -3.77 -0.71
N ARG A 8 -3.64 -4.13 -1.96
CA ARG A 8 -4.55 -4.89 -2.84
C ARG A 8 -4.85 -6.29 -2.32
N ASP A 9 -3.90 -6.89 -1.60
CA ASP A 9 -4.01 -8.25 -1.07
C ASP A 9 -4.67 -8.28 0.32
N ILE A 10 -4.92 -7.10 0.92
CA ILE A 10 -5.63 -6.98 2.19
C ILE A 10 -7.12 -7.31 1.96
N PRO A 11 -7.72 -8.21 2.76
CA PRO A 11 -9.16 -8.48 2.71
C PRO A 11 -10.00 -7.20 2.86
N THR A 12 -11.03 -7.04 2.02
CA THR A 12 -11.82 -5.80 1.94
C THR A 12 -12.40 -5.37 3.30
N ASP A 13 -12.85 -6.31 4.10
CA ASP A 13 -13.37 -6.12 5.45
C ASP A 13 -12.32 -5.61 6.44
N LYS A 14 -11.03 -5.82 6.18
CA LYS A 14 -9.91 -5.39 7.05
C LYS A 14 -9.27 -4.08 6.64
N LYS A 15 -9.53 -3.59 5.42
CA LYS A 15 -8.86 -2.41 4.85
C LYS A 15 -9.06 -1.17 5.72
N THR A 16 -10.30 -0.90 6.13
CA THR A 16 -10.61 0.30 6.92
C THR A 16 -9.92 0.28 8.29
N ASP A 17 -9.92 -0.85 8.98
CA ASP A 17 -9.27 -0.98 10.29
C ASP A 17 -7.75 -0.80 10.20
N ILE A 18 -7.12 -1.35 9.16
CA ILE A 18 -5.69 -1.19 8.92
C ILE A 18 -5.33 0.26 8.62
N LEU A 19 -6.16 0.97 7.83
CA LEU A 19 -5.93 2.38 7.55
C LEU A 19 -6.15 3.26 8.79
N ASN A 20 -7.14 2.95 9.63
CA ASN A 20 -7.33 3.62 10.92
C ASN A 20 -6.17 3.35 11.89
N ALA A 21 -5.54 2.18 11.82
CA ALA A 21 -4.39 1.84 12.66
C ALA A 21 -3.12 2.65 12.32
N LEU A 22 -3.06 3.28 11.14
CA LEU A 22 -1.94 4.14 10.77
C LEU A 22 -1.80 5.37 11.69
N GLU A 23 -2.91 5.90 12.19
CA GLU A 23 -2.91 7.00 13.17
C GLU A 23 -2.18 6.60 14.46
N LYS A 24 -2.34 5.33 14.89
CA LYS A 24 -1.69 4.80 16.10
C LYS A 24 -0.17 4.72 15.99
N ILE A 25 0.37 4.79 14.78
CA ILE A 25 1.82 4.86 14.50
C ILE A 25 2.26 6.24 13.99
N GLY A 26 1.42 7.27 14.20
CA GLY A 26 1.75 8.66 13.91
C GLY A 26 1.58 9.07 12.45
N PHE A 27 0.88 8.29 11.63
CA PHE A 27 0.62 8.65 10.24
C PHE A 27 -0.80 9.18 10.03
N PHE A 28 -0.88 10.36 9.42
CA PHE A 28 -2.13 11.04 9.13
C PHE A 28 -2.22 11.37 7.63
N PRO A 29 -3.38 11.15 6.98
CA PRO A 29 -3.59 11.61 5.62
C PRO A 29 -3.44 13.13 5.53
N ALA A 30 -2.59 13.60 4.62
CA ALA A 30 -2.41 15.04 4.38
C ALA A 30 -3.69 15.74 3.88
N TYR A 31 -4.60 15.00 3.24
CA TYR A 31 -5.87 15.52 2.73
C TYR A 31 -6.97 14.46 2.77
N GLY A 32 -8.20 14.88 3.09
CA GLY A 32 -9.42 14.10 2.85
C GLY A 32 -9.66 12.89 3.77
N GLY A 33 -8.79 12.64 4.75
CA GLY A 33 -8.97 11.58 5.73
C GLY A 33 -8.80 10.16 5.17
N VAL A 34 -9.11 9.16 6.01
CA VAL A 34 -8.94 7.73 5.70
C VAL A 34 -9.75 7.30 4.47
N LYS A 35 -10.98 7.84 4.28
CA LYS A 35 -11.82 7.51 3.13
C LYS A 35 -11.18 7.89 1.80
N ILE A 36 -10.52 9.05 1.73
CA ILE A 36 -9.85 9.50 0.50
C ILE A 36 -8.57 8.69 0.28
N MET A 37 -7.81 8.41 1.34
CA MET A 37 -6.65 7.52 1.28
C MET A 37 -7.01 6.14 0.73
N GLN A 38 -8.06 5.51 1.26
CA GLN A 38 -8.61 4.25 0.77
C GLN A 38 -8.90 4.32 -0.74
N ARG A 39 -9.64 5.36 -1.18
CA ARG A 39 -9.97 5.53 -2.60
C ARG A 39 -8.74 5.67 -3.50
N VAL A 40 -7.66 6.31 -3.03
CA VAL A 40 -6.40 6.41 -3.77
C VAL A 40 -5.72 5.04 -3.86
N MET A 41 -5.66 4.30 -2.76
CA MET A 41 -5.02 2.99 -2.72
C MET A 41 -5.77 1.94 -3.55
N GLU A 42 -7.11 1.99 -3.61
CA GLU A 42 -7.93 1.12 -4.47
C GLU A 42 -7.65 1.33 -5.98
N LYS A 43 -7.10 2.48 -6.37
CA LYS A 43 -6.72 2.77 -7.77
C LYS A 43 -5.34 2.23 -8.15
N SER A 44 -4.58 1.68 -7.19
CA SER A 44 -3.27 1.07 -7.50
C SER A 44 -3.43 -0.09 -8.49
N VAL A 45 -2.51 -0.24 -9.44
CA VAL A 45 -2.56 -1.28 -10.48
C VAL A 45 -1.32 -2.18 -10.35
N PRO A 46 -1.44 -3.53 -10.40
CA PRO A 46 -0.29 -4.42 -10.35
C PRO A 46 0.74 -4.08 -11.43
N GLY A 47 2.02 -4.09 -11.08
CA GLY A 47 3.11 -3.76 -12.02
C GLY A 47 3.23 -2.27 -12.38
N SER A 48 2.43 -1.39 -11.76
CA SER A 48 2.50 0.07 -11.95
C SER A 48 2.65 0.79 -10.61
N GLY A 49 3.30 1.95 -10.60
CA GLY A 49 3.23 2.87 -9.48
C GLY A 49 1.87 3.60 -9.42
N PRO A 50 1.43 4.06 -8.24
CA PRO A 50 2.01 3.82 -6.91
C PRO A 50 1.58 2.47 -6.29
N GLN A 51 2.43 1.90 -5.43
CA GLN A 51 2.15 0.70 -4.63
C GLN A 51 2.23 1.02 -3.12
N PHE A 52 1.40 0.34 -2.34
CA PHE A 52 1.20 0.61 -0.91
C PHE A 52 1.40 -0.68 -0.12
N TYR A 53 2.45 -0.74 0.71
CA TYR A 53 2.78 -1.92 1.50
C TYR A 53 2.62 -1.65 2.98
N PHE A 54 2.09 -2.62 3.70
CA PHE A 54 1.89 -2.59 5.15
C PHE A 54 2.76 -3.66 5.80
N VAL A 55 3.47 -3.28 6.86
CA VAL A 55 4.37 -4.15 7.61
C VAL A 55 3.71 -4.51 8.92
N PHE A 56 3.46 -5.81 9.11
CA PHE A 56 2.91 -6.38 10.33
C PHE A 56 3.97 -7.21 11.04
N ARG A 57 3.96 -7.20 12.36
CA ARG A 57 4.60 -8.24 13.17
C ARG A 57 3.50 -8.88 13.99
N GLU A 58 3.33 -10.19 13.81
CA GLU A 58 2.12 -10.89 14.27
C GLU A 58 0.89 -10.20 13.65
N ASP A 59 -0.02 -9.66 14.44
CA ASP A 59 -1.20 -8.93 13.98
C ASP A 59 -1.11 -7.40 14.20
N LYS A 60 0.03 -6.90 14.67
CA LYS A 60 0.23 -5.48 14.92
C LYS A 60 0.85 -4.79 13.72
N LEU A 61 0.19 -3.73 13.25
CA LEU A 61 0.75 -2.82 12.26
C LEU A 61 1.98 -2.11 12.85
N LEU A 62 3.14 -2.31 12.24
CA LEU A 62 4.40 -1.67 12.63
C LEU A 62 4.76 -0.48 11.76
N GLY A 63 4.36 -0.52 10.48
CA GLY A 63 4.77 0.49 9.52
C GLY A 63 4.13 0.31 8.16
N TYR A 64 4.44 1.25 7.27
CA TYR A 64 3.95 1.29 5.90
C TYR A 64 5.07 1.76 4.98
N ASN A 65 5.00 1.39 3.71
CA ASN A 65 5.90 1.84 2.65
C ASN A 65 5.10 2.25 1.42
N PHE A 66 5.44 3.40 0.84
CA PHE A 66 4.86 3.90 -0.40
C PHE A 66 5.89 3.85 -1.52
N LEU A 67 5.69 2.97 -2.50
CA LEU A 67 6.51 2.96 -3.70
C LEU A 67 5.82 3.84 -4.75
N ILE A 68 6.32 5.06 -4.89
CA ILE A 68 5.83 6.02 -5.87
C ILE A 68 6.85 6.08 -7.00
N GLY A 69 6.49 5.52 -8.16
CA GLY A 69 7.32 5.51 -9.36
C GLY A 69 6.71 6.38 -10.46
N ASP A 70 7.56 7.05 -11.23
CA ASP A 70 7.14 7.72 -12.47
C ASP A 70 6.84 6.64 -13.52
N THR A 71 5.55 6.42 -13.80
CA THR A 71 5.10 5.45 -14.82
C THR A 71 5.61 5.77 -16.22
N LYS A 72 6.12 6.99 -16.49
CA LYS A 72 6.76 7.34 -17.75
C LYS A 72 8.23 6.90 -17.85
N ARG A 73 8.87 6.56 -16.73
CA ARG A 73 10.29 6.10 -16.68
C ARG A 73 10.45 4.60 -16.49
N TYR A 74 9.42 3.90 -16.03
CA TYR A 74 9.42 2.44 -15.95
C TYR A 74 8.94 1.82 -17.28
N LYS A 75 9.87 1.60 -18.21
CA LYS A 75 9.69 0.52 -19.21
C LYS A 75 10.00 -0.79 -18.49
N THR A 76 8.98 -1.62 -18.25
CA THR A 76 9.22 -3.02 -17.89
C THR A 76 10.01 -3.65 -19.02
N VAL A 77 11.31 -3.84 -18.85
CA VAL A 77 12.09 -4.70 -19.72
C VAL A 77 11.71 -6.12 -19.32
N VAL A 78 10.67 -6.65 -19.96
CA VAL A 78 10.43 -8.09 -19.96
C VAL A 78 11.51 -8.67 -20.88
N SER A 79 12.68 -8.97 -20.32
CA SER A 79 13.60 -9.89 -20.99
C SER A 79 12.98 -11.28 -20.85
N SER A 80 12.28 -11.72 -21.89
CA SER A 80 11.99 -13.13 -22.11
C SER A 80 13.33 -13.85 -22.13
N VAL A 81 13.66 -14.56 -21.05
CA VAL A 81 14.76 -15.52 -21.08
C VAL A 81 14.24 -16.66 -21.96
N SER A 82 14.79 -16.72 -23.18
CA SER A 82 14.59 -17.82 -24.12
C SER A 82 15.43 -19.02 -23.71
#